data_AF-A0AAV8VB11-F1
#
_entry.id   AF-A0AAV8VB11-F1
#
_cell.length_a   1.000
_cell.length_b   1.000
_cell.length_c   1.000
_cell.angle_alpha   90.00
_cell.angle_beta   90.00
_cell.angle_gamma   90.00
#
_symmetry.space_group_name_H-M   'P 1'
#
loop_
_entity.id
_entity.type
_entity.pdbx_description
1 polymer ?
#
loop_
_entity_poly.entity_id
_entity_poly.type
_entity_poly.pdbx_seq_one_letter_code
_entity_poly.pdbx_strand_id
1 'polypeptide(L)'
;MLTDNPIFDLFIITTAVVAAIVAYFHHSYKYWERRGFPFLTPKFPLGNSVRLVNRSSGFGIETKIFYKDLKRKGHKFGGIYTITNPVLVVVDPEYIQDILTKDFHYFVDRGQYYNEKVDPISAHLFALDETKWKNMRTKLTPTFTSGKMKMMFQSILDLSGNMIEAIDESVAEQKDIDIKQVLACFTTDVIGSCAFGIECNSFKGTEAEFRRMGQKIFEVDSLSRILRLLLAFNLPQLAHKLGVNTYEKEVSQFFYQVVEKTIKYREDNNYTRPDFLQLLINIRNDSKDSEHPFTMDHLVAQVFVFFIAGFDTSSAAMNFAIYELCKNPSIQEKVREEIRDVLQRHGGQLTHEGLAEMKYMQQVLDETLRIYPPGTTLSRVCVKDYKLRDKSKVGLAAILSRFRLKISPSTRLPLRLDEGVLMIKTLDTLYINAEKI
;
A
#
# COMPACT_ATOMS: atom_id res chain seq x y z
N MET A 1 30.29 -21.70 -35.12
CA MET A 1 29.17 -21.38 -36.01
C MET A 1 28.34 -22.64 -36.16
N LEU A 2 27.02 -22.56 -36.09
CA LEU A 2 26.09 -23.69 -36.26
C LEU A 2 26.03 -24.13 -37.73
N THR A 3 26.36 -23.25 -38.67
CA THR A 3 26.46 -23.45 -40.12
C THR A 3 27.58 -22.58 -40.72
N ASP A 4 27.88 -22.74 -42.00
CA ASP A 4 28.89 -21.92 -42.71
C ASP A 4 28.40 -20.49 -43.03
N ASN A 5 27.16 -20.14 -42.66
CA ASN A 5 26.58 -18.83 -42.91
C ASN A 5 26.21 -18.13 -41.59
N PRO A 6 26.95 -17.07 -41.18
CA PRO A 6 26.70 -16.39 -39.92
C PRO A 6 25.33 -15.70 -39.85
N ILE A 7 24.73 -15.33 -40.99
CA ILE A 7 23.39 -14.76 -41.05
C ILE A 7 22.34 -15.84 -40.76
N PHE A 8 22.55 -17.05 -41.29
CA PHE A 8 21.66 -18.19 -41.04
C PHE A 8 21.75 -18.67 -39.59
N ASP A 9 22.95 -18.67 -39.01
CA ASP A 9 23.16 -18.92 -37.58
C ASP A 9 22.42 -17.93 -36.71
N LEU A 10 22.52 -16.63 -37.02
CA LEU A 10 21.80 -15.58 -36.29
C LEU A 10 20.28 -15.79 -36.39
N PHE A 11 19.77 -16.16 -37.57
CA PHE A 11 18.36 -16.46 -37.76
C PHE A 11 17.88 -17.67 -36.93
N ILE A 12 18.66 -18.76 -36.90
CA ILE A 12 18.35 -19.95 -36.09
C ILE A 12 18.33 -19.59 -34.60
N ILE A 13 19.37 -18.90 -34.12
CA ILE A 13 19.47 -18.50 -32.70
C ILE A 13 18.29 -17.59 -32.34
N THR A 14 17.98 -16.59 -33.15
CA THR A 14 16.87 -15.67 -32.90
C THR A 14 15.53 -16.42 -32.88
N THR A 15 15.30 -17.33 -33.83
CA THR A 15 14.07 -18.12 -33.89
C THR A 15 13.94 -19.06 -32.68
N ALA A 16 15.03 -19.72 -32.27
CA ALA A 16 15.06 -20.58 -31.10
C ALA A 16 14.78 -19.80 -29.81
N VAL A 17 15.35 -18.60 -29.67
CA VAL A 17 15.10 -17.70 -28.53
C VAL A 17 13.64 -17.27 -28.50
N VAL A 18 13.08 -16.84 -29.64
CA VAL A 18 11.66 -16.45 -29.72
C VAL A 18 10.75 -17.62 -29.38
N ALA A 19 11.03 -18.82 -29.91
CA ALA A 19 10.26 -20.02 -29.61
C ALA A 19 10.33 -20.40 -28.11
N ALA A 20 11.52 -20.30 -27.51
CA ALA A 20 11.71 -20.53 -26.07
C ALA A 20 10.93 -19.51 -25.22
N ILE A 21 10.94 -18.24 -25.61
CA ILE A 21 10.16 -17.19 -24.95
C ILE A 21 8.67 -17.51 -25.04
N VAL A 22 8.13 -17.77 -26.24
CA VAL A 22 6.71 -18.10 -26.43
C VAL A 22 6.30 -19.35 -25.63
N ALA A 23 7.13 -20.40 -25.65
CA ALA A 23 6.90 -21.61 -24.87
C ALA A 23 6.90 -21.33 -23.36
N TYR A 24 7.80 -20.47 -22.87
CA TYR A 24 7.86 -20.04 -21.47
C TYR A 24 6.60 -19.27 -21.06
N PHE A 25 6.12 -18.33 -21.88
CA PHE A 25 4.86 -17.62 -21.64
C PHE A 25 3.67 -18.56 -21.58
N HIS A 26 3.56 -19.47 -22.56
CA HIS A 26 2.48 -20.46 -22.61
C HIS A 26 2.51 -21.39 -21.39
N HIS A 27 3.71 -21.85 -20.99
CA HIS A 27 3.88 -22.66 -19.79
C HIS A 27 3.49 -21.90 -18.52
N SER A 28 3.84 -20.62 -18.43
CA SER A 28 3.56 -19.76 -17.28
C SER A 28 2.06 -19.48 -17.12
N TYR A 29 1.35 -19.20 -18.22
CA TYR A 29 -0.10 -18.94 -18.22
C TYR A 29 -0.99 -20.15 -17.90
N LYS A 30 -0.39 -21.34 -17.82
CA LYS A 30 -1.06 -22.56 -17.34
C LYS A 30 -0.87 -22.81 -15.84
N TYR A 31 -0.19 -21.92 -15.10
CA TYR A 31 0.14 -22.13 -13.69
C TYR A 31 -1.10 -22.37 -12.81
N TRP A 32 -2.12 -21.50 -12.92
CA TRP A 32 -3.35 -21.59 -12.12
C TRP A 32 -4.26 -22.73 -12.57
N GLU A 33 -4.35 -22.96 -13.88
CA GLU A 33 -5.09 -24.07 -14.48
C GLU A 33 -4.56 -25.42 -13.97
N ARG A 34 -3.23 -25.64 -14.01
CA ARG A 34 -2.59 -26.87 -13.49
C ARG A 34 -2.86 -27.14 -12.01
N ARG A 35 -3.17 -26.10 -11.24
CA ARG A 35 -3.46 -26.18 -9.79
C ARG A 35 -4.95 -26.28 -9.48
N GLY A 36 -5.81 -26.19 -10.49
CA GLY A 36 -7.26 -26.20 -10.30
C GLY A 36 -7.81 -24.96 -9.60
N PHE A 37 -7.11 -23.82 -9.68
CA PHE A 37 -7.57 -22.56 -9.10
C PHE A 37 -8.44 -21.80 -10.11
N PRO A 38 -9.50 -21.09 -9.69
CA PRO A 38 -10.16 -20.12 -10.55
C PRO A 38 -9.18 -19.01 -10.95
N PHE A 39 -9.23 -18.53 -12.20
CA PHE A 39 -8.35 -17.47 -12.67
C PHE A 39 -8.99 -16.62 -13.77
N LEU A 40 -8.43 -15.44 -14.02
CA LEU A 40 -8.79 -14.58 -15.14
C LEU A 40 -7.88 -14.88 -16.33
N THR A 41 -8.47 -15.09 -17.51
CA THR A 41 -7.73 -15.44 -18.73
C THR A 41 -6.67 -14.40 -19.07
N PRO A 42 -5.37 -14.76 -19.11
CA PRO A 42 -4.31 -13.83 -19.47
C PRO A 42 -4.28 -13.53 -20.97
N LYS A 43 -3.70 -12.40 -21.35
CA LYS A 43 -3.41 -12.03 -22.74
C LYS A 43 -1.91 -11.92 -22.94
N PHE A 44 -1.39 -12.65 -23.92
CA PHE A 44 0.01 -12.54 -24.30
C PHE A 44 0.32 -11.13 -24.85
N PRO A 45 1.47 -10.52 -24.50
CA PRO A 45 2.49 -10.96 -23.54
C PRO A 45 2.33 -10.35 -22.12
N LEU A 46 1.28 -9.58 -21.85
CA LEU A 46 1.20 -8.75 -20.63
C LEU A 46 0.41 -9.38 -19.48
N GLY A 47 -0.09 -10.60 -19.68
CA GLY A 47 -0.96 -11.28 -18.73
C GLY A 47 -2.30 -10.55 -18.61
N ASN A 48 -2.71 -10.23 -17.40
CA ASN A 48 -3.94 -9.48 -17.13
C ASN A 48 -3.71 -7.96 -17.07
N SER A 49 -2.46 -7.50 -17.09
CA SER A 49 -2.08 -6.09 -16.87
C SER A 49 -1.95 -5.24 -18.14
N VAL A 50 -2.75 -5.54 -19.17
CA VAL A 50 -2.67 -4.87 -20.49
C VAL A 50 -2.95 -3.37 -20.37
N ARG A 51 -3.85 -2.95 -19.47
CA ARG A 51 -4.29 -1.55 -19.37
C ARG A 51 -3.27 -0.67 -18.67
N LEU A 52 -2.49 -1.26 -17.75
CA LEU A 52 -1.39 -0.61 -17.06
C LEU A 52 -0.27 -0.22 -18.02
N VAL A 53 0.11 -1.12 -18.92
CA VAL A 53 1.20 -0.88 -19.89
C VAL A 53 0.80 0.18 -20.92
N ASN A 54 -0.44 0.17 -21.40
CA ASN A 54 -0.94 1.17 -22.32
C ASN A 54 -1.27 2.52 -21.66
N ARG A 55 -0.92 2.71 -20.38
CA ARG A 55 -1.20 3.91 -19.56
C ARG A 55 -2.67 4.36 -19.54
N SER A 56 -3.58 3.48 -19.96
CA SER A 56 -5.03 3.73 -20.02
C SER A 56 -5.71 3.60 -18.65
N SER A 57 -5.00 3.06 -17.65
CA SER A 57 -5.50 2.81 -16.30
C SER A 57 -4.35 2.78 -15.30
N GLY A 58 -4.57 3.32 -14.10
CA GLY A 58 -3.67 3.13 -12.96
C GLY A 58 -3.78 1.73 -12.34
N PHE A 59 -2.76 1.34 -11.58
CA PHE A 59 -2.67 0.02 -10.92
C PHE A 59 -3.86 -0.28 -9.99
N GLY A 60 -4.31 0.72 -9.23
CA GLY A 60 -5.47 0.58 -8.34
C GLY A 60 -6.79 0.33 -9.07
N ILE A 61 -7.00 0.99 -10.23
CA ILE A 61 -8.19 0.77 -11.06
C ILE A 61 -8.19 -0.64 -11.65
N GLU A 62 -7.02 -1.11 -12.11
CA GLU A 62 -6.87 -2.45 -12.65
C GLU A 62 -7.15 -3.52 -11.60
N THR A 63 -6.61 -3.35 -10.38
CA THR A 63 -6.89 -4.27 -9.26
C THR A 63 -8.38 -4.28 -8.88
N LYS A 64 -9.05 -3.12 -8.90
CA LYS A 64 -10.50 -3.00 -8.67
C LYS A 64 -11.30 -3.76 -9.74
N ILE A 65 -10.85 -3.79 -10.99
CA ILE A 65 -11.48 -4.56 -12.06
C ILE A 65 -11.34 -6.05 -11.77
N PHE A 66 -10.14 -6.54 -11.43
CA PHE A 66 -9.94 -7.94 -11.08
C PHE A 66 -10.81 -8.37 -9.89
N TYR A 67 -10.86 -7.55 -8.84
CA TYR A 67 -11.72 -7.77 -7.69
C TYR A 67 -13.19 -7.92 -8.09
N LYS A 68 -13.71 -6.98 -8.92
CA LYS A 68 -15.11 -7.00 -9.36
C LYS A 68 -15.42 -8.21 -10.24
N ASP A 69 -14.53 -8.57 -11.16
CA ASP A 69 -14.74 -9.67 -12.09
C ASP A 69 -14.73 -11.03 -11.38
N LEU A 70 -13.82 -11.23 -10.43
CA LEU A 70 -13.81 -12.44 -9.58
C LEU A 70 -15.08 -12.54 -8.73
N LYS A 71 -15.50 -11.43 -8.11
CA LYS A 71 -16.71 -11.39 -7.28
C LYS A 71 -17.98 -11.67 -8.10
N ARG A 72 -18.09 -11.10 -9.32
CA ARG A 72 -19.20 -11.36 -10.25
C ARG A 72 -19.29 -12.84 -10.66
N LYS A 73 -18.15 -13.51 -10.78
CA LYS A 73 -18.08 -14.96 -11.06
C LYS A 73 -18.34 -15.84 -9.82
N GLY A 74 -18.66 -15.25 -8.67
CA GLY A 74 -18.90 -15.98 -7.42
C GLY A 74 -17.63 -16.58 -6.80
N HIS A 75 -16.45 -16.13 -7.22
CA HIS A 75 -15.18 -16.63 -6.69
C HIS A 75 -14.78 -15.85 -5.43
N LYS A 76 -14.28 -16.56 -4.41
CA LYS A 76 -13.73 -15.98 -3.17
C LYS A 76 -12.28 -15.51 -3.32
N PHE A 77 -11.58 -16.08 -4.29
CA PHE A 77 -10.24 -15.73 -4.71
C PHE A 77 -10.07 -16.14 -6.18
N GLY A 78 -9.04 -15.64 -6.85
CA GLY A 78 -8.67 -16.14 -8.17
C GLY A 78 -7.32 -15.64 -8.66
N GLY A 79 -6.70 -16.43 -9.51
CA GLY A 79 -5.42 -16.14 -10.11
C GLY A 79 -5.49 -15.07 -11.19
N ILE A 80 -4.48 -14.21 -11.22
CA ILE A 80 -4.13 -13.35 -12.36
C ILE A 80 -2.66 -13.57 -12.71
N TYR A 81 -2.22 -12.94 -13.80
CA TYR A 81 -0.84 -12.94 -14.25
C TYR A 81 -0.36 -11.51 -14.48
N THR A 82 0.70 -11.12 -13.80
CA THR A 82 1.43 -9.88 -14.08
C THR A 82 2.60 -10.24 -14.99
N ILE A 83 2.48 -9.96 -16.30
CA ILE A 83 3.40 -10.43 -17.36
C ILE A 83 3.49 -11.95 -17.44
N THR A 84 4.28 -12.59 -16.58
CA THR A 84 4.37 -14.05 -16.41
C THR A 84 4.16 -14.51 -14.97
N ASN A 85 4.19 -13.57 -14.02
CA ASN A 85 4.15 -13.87 -12.60
C ASN A 85 2.71 -14.17 -12.14
N PRO A 86 2.43 -15.37 -11.60
CA PRO A 86 1.12 -15.69 -11.08
C PRO A 86 0.89 -14.94 -9.76
N VAL A 87 -0.23 -14.23 -9.67
CA VAL A 87 -0.65 -13.50 -8.46
C VAL A 87 -2.04 -13.97 -8.05
N LEU A 88 -2.23 -14.28 -6.77
CA LEU A 88 -3.54 -14.64 -6.21
C LEU A 88 -4.26 -13.39 -5.73
N VAL A 89 -5.39 -13.07 -6.33
CA VAL A 89 -6.28 -12.00 -5.87
C VAL A 89 -7.32 -12.59 -4.93
N VAL A 90 -7.41 -12.06 -3.72
CA VAL A 90 -8.35 -12.51 -2.69
C VAL A 90 -9.43 -11.45 -2.52
N VAL A 91 -10.70 -11.87 -2.57
CA VAL A 91 -11.85 -10.93 -2.56
C VAL A 91 -12.80 -11.15 -1.39
N ASP A 92 -12.68 -12.28 -0.71
CA ASP A 92 -13.51 -12.68 0.43
C ASP A 92 -12.86 -12.24 1.77
N PRO A 93 -13.60 -11.56 2.67
CA PRO A 93 -13.07 -11.04 3.92
C PRO A 93 -12.46 -12.09 4.85
N GLU A 94 -12.95 -13.34 4.85
CA GLU A 94 -12.40 -14.38 5.72
C GLU A 94 -10.98 -14.76 5.28
N TYR A 95 -10.77 -14.89 3.96
CA TYR A 95 -9.45 -15.20 3.41
C TYR A 95 -8.49 -14.01 3.55
N ILE A 96 -8.99 -12.78 3.43
CA ILE A 96 -8.21 -11.57 3.71
C ILE A 96 -7.77 -11.56 5.17
N GLN A 97 -8.65 -11.88 6.11
CA GLN A 97 -8.32 -11.98 7.53
C GLN A 97 -7.26 -13.07 7.79
N ASP A 98 -7.39 -14.22 7.11
CA ASP A 98 -6.42 -15.30 7.25
C ASP A 98 -5.01 -14.86 6.83
N ILE A 99 -4.89 -14.21 5.67
CA ILE A 99 -3.61 -13.74 5.13
C ILE A 99 -3.02 -12.59 5.95
N LEU A 100 -3.85 -11.61 6.34
CA LEU A 100 -3.36 -10.38 6.96
C LEU A 100 -3.18 -10.48 8.48
N THR A 101 -3.91 -11.38 9.16
CA THR A 101 -3.87 -11.46 10.63
C THR A 101 -3.64 -12.86 11.16
N LYS A 102 -4.54 -13.83 10.93
CA LYS A 102 -4.49 -15.12 11.62
C LYS A 102 -3.26 -15.95 11.26
N ASP A 103 -2.97 -16.05 9.97
CA ASP A 103 -1.90 -16.88 9.42
C ASP A 103 -0.73 -16.02 8.93
N PHE A 104 -0.55 -14.83 9.51
CA PHE A 104 0.44 -13.82 9.09
C PHE A 104 1.88 -14.36 8.99
N HIS A 105 2.23 -15.38 9.77
CA HIS A 105 3.56 -16.01 9.74
C HIS A 105 3.86 -16.78 8.43
N TYR A 106 2.86 -17.07 7.59
CA TYR A 106 3.03 -17.54 6.21
C TYR A 106 3.16 -16.39 5.20
N PHE A 107 2.80 -15.17 5.60
CA PHE A 107 2.60 -13.99 4.75
C PHE A 107 3.31 -12.76 5.31
N VAL A 108 4.54 -12.93 5.80
CA VAL A 108 5.28 -11.85 6.47
C VAL A 108 5.73 -10.78 5.47
N ASP A 109 6.13 -11.22 4.28
CA ASP A 109 6.78 -10.39 3.27
C ASP A 109 5.78 -9.71 2.35
N ARG A 110 6.18 -8.56 1.79
CA ARG A 110 5.37 -7.79 0.83
C ARG A 110 5.78 -8.01 -0.62
N GLY A 111 6.91 -8.67 -0.86
CA GLY A 111 7.44 -8.94 -2.20
C GLY A 111 7.92 -7.69 -2.91
N GLN A 112 8.43 -6.72 -2.17
CA GLN A 112 9.05 -5.54 -2.75
C GLN A 112 10.51 -5.85 -3.06
N TYR A 113 10.98 -5.43 -4.24
CA TYR A 113 12.40 -5.51 -4.55
C TYR A 113 13.16 -4.42 -3.79
N TYR A 114 14.31 -4.79 -3.23
CA TYR A 114 15.27 -3.83 -2.69
C TYR A 114 16.68 -4.36 -2.89
N ASN A 115 17.69 -3.47 -2.88
CA ASN A 115 19.08 -3.89 -2.98
C ASN A 115 19.99 -3.01 -2.12
N GLU A 116 20.36 -3.51 -0.94
CA GLU A 116 21.18 -2.80 0.06
C GLU A 116 22.53 -2.30 -0.47
N LYS A 117 23.11 -2.95 -1.50
CA LYS A 117 24.46 -2.62 -1.98
C LYS A 117 24.48 -1.52 -3.03
N VAL A 118 23.55 -1.58 -4.00
CA VAL A 118 23.53 -0.65 -5.15
C VAL A 118 22.44 0.42 -5.04
N ASP A 119 21.43 0.18 -4.20
CA ASP A 119 20.29 1.07 -3.97
C ASP A 119 19.92 1.06 -2.47
N PRO A 120 20.78 1.59 -1.58
CA PRO A 120 20.60 1.40 -0.13
C PRO A 120 19.27 1.97 0.38
N ILE A 121 18.78 3.06 -0.21
CA ILE A 121 17.51 3.68 0.17
C ILE A 121 16.30 2.77 -0.08
N SER A 122 16.41 1.78 -0.98
CA SER A 122 15.36 0.79 -1.20
C SER A 122 15.20 -0.19 -0.03
N ALA A 123 16.21 -0.34 0.84
CA ALA A 123 16.20 -1.26 1.98
C ALA A 123 15.48 -0.66 3.21
N HIS A 124 14.27 -0.18 3.01
CA HIS A 124 13.47 0.53 4.01
C HIS A 124 12.37 -0.35 4.62
N LEU A 125 11.78 0.05 5.75
CA LEU A 125 10.78 -0.73 6.51
C LEU A 125 9.66 -1.35 5.65
N PHE A 126 9.20 -0.66 4.61
CA PHE A 126 8.15 -1.19 3.74
C PHE A 126 8.62 -2.34 2.82
N ALA A 127 9.90 -2.39 2.47
CA ALA A 127 10.45 -3.34 1.51
C ALA A 127 11.26 -4.47 2.15
N LEU A 128 11.82 -4.26 3.35
CA LEU A 128 12.52 -5.31 4.09
C LEU A 128 11.62 -6.54 4.29
N ASP A 129 12.27 -7.70 4.32
CA ASP A 129 11.61 -9.01 4.49
C ASP A 129 11.97 -9.66 5.83
N GLU A 130 11.14 -10.63 6.23
CA GLU A 130 11.32 -11.55 7.35
C GLU A 130 11.86 -10.91 8.66
N THR A 131 13.03 -11.37 9.11
CA THR A 131 13.67 -10.98 10.37
C THR A 131 14.15 -9.53 10.32
N LYS A 132 14.65 -9.07 9.16
CA LYS A 132 15.07 -7.66 8.98
C LYS A 132 13.88 -6.73 9.17
N TRP A 133 12.75 -7.06 8.54
CA TRP A 133 11.49 -6.33 8.72
C TRP A 133 11.03 -6.33 10.17
N LYS A 134 10.96 -7.50 10.81
CA LYS A 134 10.47 -7.64 12.19
C LYS A 134 11.32 -6.84 13.18
N ASN A 135 12.64 -6.92 13.05
CA ASN A 135 13.58 -6.18 13.88
C ASN A 135 13.44 -4.66 13.66
N MET A 136 13.36 -4.21 12.41
CA MET A 136 13.16 -2.80 12.11
C MET A 136 11.81 -2.29 12.61
N ARG A 137 10.72 -3.03 12.37
CA ARG A 137 9.38 -2.67 12.83
C ARG A 137 9.30 -2.49 14.33
N THR A 138 9.95 -3.38 15.08
CA THR A 138 10.00 -3.30 16.56
C THR A 138 10.71 -2.02 17.01
N LYS A 139 11.86 -1.71 16.41
CA LYS A 139 12.64 -0.51 16.73
C LYS A 139 11.90 0.81 16.41
N LEU A 140 11.10 0.84 15.34
CA LEU A 140 10.41 2.06 14.89
C LEU A 140 8.98 2.22 15.43
N THR A 141 8.43 1.23 16.13
CA THR A 141 7.08 1.31 16.72
C THR A 141 6.91 2.49 17.70
N PRO A 142 7.90 2.88 18.53
CA PRO A 142 7.74 3.98 19.48
C PRO A 142 7.56 5.38 18.86
N THR A 143 7.78 5.56 17.56
CA THR A 143 7.74 6.87 16.90
C THR A 143 6.38 7.56 16.99
N PHE A 144 5.29 6.81 16.85
CA PHE A 144 3.92 7.37 16.76
C PHE A 144 3.05 6.99 17.96
N THR A 145 3.64 6.96 19.16
CA THR A 145 2.86 6.82 20.40
C THR A 145 1.96 8.05 20.63
N SER A 146 0.86 7.90 21.37
CA SER A 146 -0.06 9.01 21.65
C SER A 146 0.63 10.23 22.26
N GLY A 147 1.64 10.02 23.12
CA GLY A 147 2.45 11.10 23.68
C GLY A 147 3.27 11.84 22.62
N LYS A 148 3.91 11.13 21.69
CA LYS A 148 4.66 11.74 20.58
C LYS A 148 3.73 12.48 19.61
N MET A 149 2.55 11.93 19.31
CA MET A 149 1.55 12.61 18.50
C MET A 149 1.10 13.93 19.14
N LYS A 150 0.84 13.94 20.45
CA LYS A 150 0.50 15.17 21.19
C LYS A 150 1.64 16.20 21.16
N MET A 151 2.90 15.76 21.23
CA MET A 151 4.07 16.66 21.12
C MET A 151 4.21 17.28 19.72
N MET A 152 3.78 16.59 18.65
CA MET A 152 3.82 17.10 17.28
C MET A 152 2.68 18.07 16.97
N PHE A 153 1.59 18.05 17.74
CA PHE A 153 0.37 18.81 17.48
C PHE A 153 0.64 20.30 17.24
N GLN A 154 1.36 20.95 18.15
CA GLN A 154 1.63 22.39 18.03
C GLN A 154 2.46 22.70 16.79
N SER A 155 3.48 21.89 16.49
CA SER A 155 4.29 22.09 15.28
C SER A 155 3.47 21.95 13.99
N ILE A 156 2.51 21.02 13.95
CA ILE A 156 1.61 20.87 12.79
C ILE A 156 0.69 22.10 12.67
N LEU A 157 0.17 22.59 13.81
CA LEU A 157 -0.66 23.78 13.85
C LEU A 157 0.10 25.02 13.38
N ASP A 158 1.32 25.23 13.86
CA ASP A 158 2.16 26.36 13.47
C ASP A 158 2.45 26.34 11.96
N LEU A 159 2.76 25.15 11.40
CA LEU A 159 2.97 24.97 9.95
C LEU A 159 1.70 25.19 9.12
N SER A 160 0.51 25.02 9.71
CA SER A 160 -0.75 25.32 9.01
C SER A 160 -0.90 26.82 8.73
N GLY A 161 -0.23 27.68 9.48
CA GLY A 161 -0.20 29.13 9.23
C GLY A 161 0.33 29.45 7.83
N ASN A 162 1.45 28.85 7.42
CA ASN A 162 2.00 29.03 6.07
C ASN A 162 1.02 28.60 4.96
N MET A 163 0.23 27.55 5.22
CA MET A 163 -0.80 27.08 4.29
C MET A 163 -1.96 28.07 4.19
N ILE A 164 -2.40 28.63 5.33
CA ILE A 164 -3.45 29.65 5.37
C ILE A 164 -2.99 30.92 4.66
N GLU A 165 -1.77 31.39 4.93
CA GLU A 165 -1.18 32.55 4.24
C GLU A 165 -1.17 32.38 2.71
N ALA A 166 -0.73 31.22 2.22
CA ALA A 166 -0.72 30.95 0.78
C ALA A 166 -2.14 30.91 0.15
N ILE A 167 -3.14 30.46 0.91
CA ILE A 167 -4.54 30.49 0.49
C ILE A 167 -5.06 31.93 0.48
N ASP A 168 -4.79 32.71 1.52
CA ASP A 168 -5.23 34.10 1.66
C ASP A 168 -4.63 35.01 0.57
N GLU A 169 -3.35 34.82 0.22
CA GLU A 169 -2.71 35.49 -0.92
C GLU A 169 -3.44 35.20 -2.23
N SER A 170 -3.77 33.92 -2.48
CA SER A 170 -4.50 33.52 -3.69
C SER A 170 -5.91 34.11 -3.75
N VAL A 171 -6.60 34.19 -2.59
CA VAL A 171 -7.92 34.82 -2.45
C VAL A 171 -7.84 36.32 -2.71
N ALA A 172 -6.85 37.01 -2.15
CA ALA A 172 -6.64 38.44 -2.34
C ALA A 172 -6.39 38.79 -3.82
N GLU A 173 -5.67 37.93 -4.54
CA GLU A 173 -5.41 38.06 -5.97
C GLU A 173 -6.54 37.53 -6.86
N GLN A 174 -7.61 36.97 -6.29
CA GLN A 174 -8.71 36.31 -7.00
C GLN A 174 -8.24 35.23 -7.99
N LYS A 175 -7.23 34.45 -7.61
CA LYS A 175 -6.69 33.36 -8.43
C LYS A 175 -7.27 32.02 -8.02
N ASP A 176 -7.41 31.14 -9.01
CA ASP A 176 -7.71 29.74 -8.76
C ASP A 176 -6.59 29.10 -7.94
N ILE A 177 -6.97 28.31 -6.93
CA ILE A 177 -6.04 27.63 -6.03
C ILE A 177 -5.80 26.20 -6.51
N ASP A 178 -4.55 25.86 -6.85
CA ASP A 178 -4.14 24.46 -6.97
C ASP A 178 -4.01 23.86 -5.55
N ILE A 179 -5.13 23.37 -5.01
CA ILE A 179 -5.17 22.82 -3.66
C ILE A 179 -4.28 21.58 -3.52
N LYS A 180 -4.05 20.82 -4.59
CA LYS A 180 -3.13 19.68 -4.56
C LYS A 180 -1.71 20.16 -4.30
N GLN A 181 -1.29 21.25 -4.94
CA GLN A 181 0.02 21.86 -4.69
C GLN A 181 0.13 22.39 -3.26
N VAL A 182 -0.86 23.13 -2.77
CA VAL A 182 -0.88 23.69 -1.41
C VAL A 182 -0.75 22.59 -0.36
N LEU A 183 -1.56 21.52 -0.48
CA LEU A 183 -1.53 20.39 0.46
C LEU A 183 -0.24 19.57 0.37
N ALA A 184 0.34 19.44 -0.83
CA ALA A 184 1.64 18.80 -1.01
C ALA A 184 2.75 19.59 -0.31
N CYS A 185 2.75 20.92 -0.39
CA CYS A 185 3.70 21.77 0.35
C CYS A 185 3.50 21.63 1.86
N PHE A 186 2.25 21.71 2.35
CA PHE A 186 1.94 21.58 3.78
C PHE A 186 2.42 20.24 4.35
N THR A 187 2.11 19.13 3.68
CA THR A 187 2.52 17.79 4.14
C THR A 187 4.04 17.57 4.06
N THR A 188 4.72 18.18 3.09
CA THR A 188 6.20 18.18 3.00
C THR A 188 6.80 18.86 4.22
N ASP A 189 6.32 20.04 4.57
CA ASP A 189 6.82 20.78 5.74
C ASP A 189 6.49 20.06 7.06
N VAL A 190 5.30 19.45 7.16
CA VAL A 190 4.91 18.66 8.32
C VAL A 190 5.85 17.47 8.53
N ILE A 191 6.10 16.66 7.49
CA ILE A 191 6.99 15.49 7.65
C ILE A 191 8.45 15.94 7.85
N GLY A 192 8.90 16.98 7.14
CA GLY A 192 10.23 17.57 7.28
C GLY A 192 10.50 18.02 8.71
N SER A 193 9.60 18.80 9.29
CA SER A 193 9.75 19.31 10.66
C SER A 193 9.53 18.22 11.71
N CYS A 194 8.40 17.50 11.65
CA CYS A 194 8.02 16.60 12.74
C CYS A 194 8.87 15.32 12.81
N ALA A 195 9.28 14.77 11.66
CA ALA A 195 10.08 13.55 11.63
C ALA A 195 11.60 13.85 11.64
N PHE A 196 12.05 14.87 10.92
CA PHE A 196 13.48 15.09 10.69
C PHE A 196 14.04 16.35 11.35
N GLY A 197 13.18 17.21 11.87
CA GLY A 197 13.58 18.49 12.45
C GLY A 197 14.18 19.45 11.42
N ILE A 198 13.70 19.39 10.17
CA ILE A 198 14.18 20.19 9.04
C ILE A 198 13.08 21.16 8.62
N GLU A 199 13.45 22.42 8.39
CA GLU A 199 12.55 23.40 7.80
C GLU A 199 12.62 23.31 6.28
N CYS A 200 11.65 22.61 5.68
CA CYS A 200 11.57 22.46 4.22
C CYS A 200 11.06 23.70 3.50
N ASN A 201 10.48 24.69 4.19
CA ASN A 201 10.02 25.98 3.65
C ASN A 201 9.34 25.86 2.26
N SER A 202 8.48 24.86 2.08
CA SER A 202 7.98 24.44 0.76
C SER A 202 7.07 25.48 0.08
N PHE A 203 6.61 26.48 0.83
CA PHE A 203 5.80 27.60 0.34
C PHE A 203 6.64 28.80 -0.15
N LYS A 204 7.89 28.98 0.32
CA LYS A 204 8.71 30.20 0.08
C LYS A 204 9.69 30.09 -1.09
N GLY A 205 9.47 29.12 -2.00
CA GLY A 205 10.13 29.06 -3.31
C GLY A 205 11.61 28.63 -3.34
N THR A 206 12.35 28.68 -2.23
CA THR A 206 13.81 28.38 -2.21
C THR A 206 14.19 26.99 -1.74
N GLU A 207 13.26 26.19 -1.22
CA GLU A 207 13.50 24.81 -0.73
C GLU A 207 12.54 23.80 -1.40
N ALA A 208 12.13 24.10 -2.64
CA ALA A 208 11.34 23.21 -3.50
C ALA A 208 12.01 21.86 -3.81
N GLU A 209 13.25 21.64 -3.33
CA GLU A 209 14.02 20.43 -3.61
C GLU A 209 13.42 19.18 -2.96
N PHE A 210 12.98 19.25 -1.70
CA PHE A 210 12.29 18.10 -1.07
C PHE A 210 11.05 17.68 -1.85
N ARG A 211 10.24 18.65 -2.26
CA ARG A 211 9.04 18.40 -3.06
C ARG A 211 9.39 17.84 -4.44
N ARG A 212 10.39 18.44 -5.12
CA ARG A 212 10.89 17.98 -6.43
C ARG A 212 11.40 16.53 -6.35
N MET A 213 12.18 16.22 -5.32
CA MET A 213 12.68 14.87 -5.06
C MET A 213 11.54 13.91 -4.72
N GLY A 214 10.56 14.35 -3.92
CA GLY A 214 9.33 13.62 -3.63
C GLY A 214 8.55 13.23 -4.88
N GLN A 215 8.38 14.15 -5.83
CA GLN A 215 7.68 13.90 -7.09
C GLN A 215 8.46 12.95 -8.00
N LYS A 216 9.79 13.14 -8.11
CA LYS A 216 10.68 12.33 -8.93
C LYS A 216 10.72 10.84 -8.54
N ILE A 217 10.37 10.52 -7.29
CA ILE A 217 10.21 9.13 -6.81
C ILE A 217 9.11 8.39 -7.57
N PHE A 218 8.04 9.08 -7.96
CA PHE A 218 6.88 8.46 -8.62
C PHE A 218 6.89 8.60 -10.15
N GLU A 219 7.77 9.44 -10.69
CA GLU A 219 7.89 9.65 -12.13
C GLU A 219 8.46 8.43 -12.85
N VAL A 220 7.89 8.09 -14.00
CA VAL A 220 8.40 7.04 -14.90
C VAL A 220 8.54 7.64 -16.29
N ASP A 221 9.63 8.38 -16.45
CA ASP A 221 9.92 9.26 -17.57
C ASP A 221 10.74 8.59 -18.69
N SER A 222 11.43 7.49 -18.39
CA SER A 222 12.43 6.87 -19.26
C SER A 222 12.21 5.38 -19.46
N LEU A 223 12.48 4.90 -20.68
CA LEU A 223 12.41 3.47 -21.02
C LEU A 223 13.37 2.62 -20.17
N SER A 224 14.55 3.16 -19.84
CA SER A 224 15.52 2.50 -18.97
C SER A 224 14.96 2.28 -17.55
N ARG A 225 14.23 3.26 -16.99
CA ARG A 225 13.55 3.12 -15.70
C ARG A 225 12.43 2.08 -15.77
N ILE A 226 11.63 2.09 -16.83
CA ILE A 226 10.60 1.05 -17.06
C ILE A 226 11.23 -0.34 -17.09
N LEU A 227 12.30 -0.55 -17.86
CA LEU A 227 12.96 -1.85 -17.97
C LEU A 227 13.56 -2.32 -16.63
N ARG A 228 14.16 -1.42 -15.84
CA ARG A 228 14.67 -1.74 -14.50
C ARG A 228 13.55 -2.16 -13.56
N LEU A 229 12.43 -1.42 -13.52
CA LEU A 229 11.28 -1.76 -12.68
C LEU A 229 10.66 -3.10 -13.11
N LEU A 230 10.50 -3.33 -14.42
CA LEU A 230 10.01 -4.60 -14.94
C LEU A 230 10.91 -5.76 -14.52
N LEU A 231 12.23 -5.61 -14.63
CA LEU A 231 13.19 -6.62 -14.22
C LEU A 231 13.14 -6.87 -12.69
N ALA A 232 13.08 -5.80 -11.89
CA ALA A 232 12.99 -5.87 -10.43
C ALA A 232 11.72 -6.60 -9.95
N PHE A 233 10.56 -6.29 -10.53
CA PHE A 233 9.29 -6.88 -10.12
C PHE A 233 8.99 -8.26 -10.74
N ASN A 234 9.54 -8.56 -11.92
CA ASN A 234 9.24 -9.81 -12.61
C ASN A 234 10.33 -10.88 -12.43
N LEU A 235 11.60 -10.48 -12.36
CA LEU A 235 12.76 -11.36 -12.24
C LEU A 235 13.72 -10.87 -11.14
N PRO A 236 13.26 -10.77 -9.87
CA PRO A 236 14.01 -10.14 -8.78
C PRO A 236 15.40 -10.76 -8.56
N GLN A 237 15.53 -12.09 -8.69
CA GLN A 237 16.83 -12.77 -8.56
C GLN A 237 17.83 -12.34 -9.64
N LEU A 238 17.36 -12.12 -10.87
CA LEU A 238 18.21 -11.63 -11.96
C LEU A 238 18.53 -10.15 -11.75
N ALA A 239 17.55 -9.34 -11.35
CA ALA A 239 17.76 -7.93 -10.98
C ALA A 239 18.84 -7.78 -9.90
N HIS A 240 18.81 -8.61 -8.87
CA HIS A 240 19.85 -8.63 -7.82
C HIS A 240 21.24 -8.93 -8.39
N LYS A 241 21.36 -9.96 -9.23
CA LYS A 241 22.64 -10.34 -9.85
C LYS A 241 23.18 -9.26 -10.78
N LEU A 242 22.30 -8.55 -11.49
CA LEU A 242 22.65 -7.46 -12.40
C LEU A 242 22.88 -6.12 -11.69
N GLY A 243 22.67 -6.05 -10.37
CA GLY A 243 22.85 -4.81 -9.61
C GLY A 243 21.84 -3.72 -10.02
N VAL A 244 20.58 -4.10 -10.24
CA VAL A 244 19.53 -3.15 -10.62
C VAL A 244 19.18 -2.25 -9.44
N ASN A 245 19.18 -0.93 -9.68
CA ASN A 245 18.62 0.07 -8.80
C ASN A 245 17.21 0.46 -9.24
N THR A 246 16.30 0.62 -8.28
CA THR A 246 14.90 1.01 -8.50
C THR A 246 14.70 2.51 -8.40
N TYR A 247 15.44 3.17 -7.51
CA TYR A 247 15.42 4.62 -7.37
C TYR A 247 16.55 5.28 -8.16
N GLU A 248 16.31 6.52 -8.59
CA GLU A 248 17.33 7.31 -9.27
C GLU A 248 18.42 7.78 -8.31
N LYS A 249 19.66 7.79 -8.79
CA LYS A 249 20.83 8.17 -7.99
C LYS A 249 20.72 9.58 -7.41
N GLU A 250 20.13 10.51 -8.15
CA GLU A 250 19.89 11.88 -7.68
C GLU A 250 19.03 11.89 -6.41
N VAL A 251 17.96 11.09 -6.38
CA VAL A 251 17.08 10.97 -5.21
C VAL A 251 17.84 10.36 -4.03
N SER A 252 18.55 9.25 -4.27
CA SER A 252 19.35 8.61 -3.21
C SER A 252 20.40 9.56 -2.62
N GLN A 253 21.09 10.30 -3.47
CA GLN A 253 22.13 11.24 -3.07
C GLN A 253 21.57 12.42 -2.30
N PHE A 254 20.43 12.97 -2.72
CA PHE A 254 19.74 14.05 -2.00
C PHE A 254 19.42 13.64 -0.56
N PHE A 255 18.71 12.53 -0.36
CA PHE A 255 18.34 12.08 0.98
C PHE A 255 19.55 11.74 1.83
N TYR A 256 20.60 11.14 1.24
CA TYR A 256 21.84 10.88 1.96
C TYR A 256 22.48 12.18 2.46
N GLN A 257 22.64 13.19 1.59
CA GLN A 257 23.27 14.46 1.92
C GLN A 257 22.48 15.25 2.96
N VAL A 258 21.16 15.30 2.82
CA VAL A 258 20.27 15.96 3.79
C VAL A 258 20.47 15.34 5.17
N VAL A 259 20.34 14.03 5.27
CA VAL A 259 20.41 13.31 6.54
C VAL A 259 21.80 13.42 7.15
N GLU A 260 22.86 13.29 6.35
CA GLU A 260 24.24 13.45 6.80
C GLU A 260 24.50 14.84 7.38
N LYS A 261 24.10 15.89 6.66
CA LYS A 261 24.22 17.28 7.12
C LYS A 261 23.44 17.51 8.41
N THR A 262 22.20 17.02 8.50
CA THR A 262 21.37 17.20 9.70
C THR A 262 21.99 16.49 10.90
N ILE A 263 22.43 15.25 10.75
CA ILE A 263 23.07 14.50 11.85
C ILE A 263 24.35 15.21 12.30
N LYS A 264 25.21 15.60 11.35
CA LYS A 264 26.46 16.30 11.65
C LYS A 264 26.19 17.60 12.40
N TYR A 265 25.21 18.39 11.96
CA TYR A 265 24.80 19.60 12.66
C TYR A 265 24.38 19.32 14.11
N ARG A 266 23.58 18.26 14.35
CA ARG A 266 23.14 17.88 15.69
C ARG A 266 24.32 17.48 16.59
N GLU A 267 25.25 16.70 16.06
CA GLU A 267 26.45 16.23 16.77
C GLU A 267 27.40 17.40 17.07
N ASP A 268 27.70 18.25 16.08
CA ASP A 268 28.62 19.39 16.22
C ASP A 268 28.09 20.46 17.20
N ASN A 269 26.76 20.60 17.32
CA ASN A 269 26.12 21.62 18.17
C ASN A 269 25.51 21.06 19.47
N ASN A 270 25.68 19.76 19.77
CA ASN A 270 25.01 19.08 20.90
C ASN A 270 23.49 19.30 20.95
N TYR A 271 22.84 19.39 19.77
CA TYR A 271 21.41 19.63 19.66
C TYR A 271 20.65 18.31 19.61
N THR A 272 19.59 18.20 20.42
CA THR A 272 18.68 17.05 20.40
C THR A 272 17.24 17.51 20.27
N ARG A 273 16.47 16.82 19.44
CA ARG A 273 15.03 17.01 19.29
C ARG A 273 14.36 15.64 19.42
N PRO A 274 13.28 15.48 20.20
CA PRO A 274 12.68 14.18 20.46
C PRO A 274 11.83 13.65 19.29
N ASP A 275 12.38 13.64 18.08
CA ASP A 275 11.78 13.28 16.80
C ASP A 275 12.20 11.90 16.27
N PHE A 276 11.73 11.54 15.08
CA PHE A 276 12.04 10.26 14.44
C PHE A 276 13.52 10.14 14.07
N LEU A 277 14.15 11.21 13.56
CA LEU A 277 15.57 11.19 13.24
C LEU A 277 16.42 10.92 14.48
N GLN A 278 16.07 11.51 15.63
CA GLN A 278 16.78 11.25 16.88
C GLN A 278 16.65 9.80 17.34
N LEU A 279 15.49 9.18 17.18
CA LEU A 279 15.32 7.75 17.43
C LEU A 279 16.29 6.92 16.57
N LEU A 280 16.43 7.26 15.29
CA LEU A 280 17.35 6.54 14.40
C LEU A 280 18.83 6.78 14.76
N ILE A 281 19.20 8.00 15.17
CA ILE A 281 20.55 8.32 15.67
C ILE A 281 20.87 7.48 16.90
N ASN A 282 19.92 7.36 17.83
CA ASN A 282 20.10 6.55 19.04
C ASN A 282 20.27 5.07 18.69
N ILE A 283 19.40 4.52 17.82
CA ILE A 283 19.53 3.13 17.33
C ILE A 283 20.90 2.89 16.68
N ARG A 284 21.39 3.85 15.89
CA ARG A 284 22.71 3.81 15.25
C ARG A 284 23.80 3.69 16.30
N ASN A 285 23.78 4.59 17.29
CA ASN A 285 24.78 4.66 18.35
C ASN A 285 24.79 3.41 19.23
N ASP A 286 23.61 2.91 19.63
CA ASP A 286 23.48 1.71 20.48
C ASP A 286 23.94 0.43 19.76
N SER A 287 23.96 0.44 18.42
CA SER A 287 24.33 -0.73 17.61
C SER A 287 25.80 -0.74 17.15
N LYS A 288 26.60 0.27 17.49
CA LYS A 288 27.98 0.44 16.98
C LYS A 288 28.86 -0.79 17.22
N ASP A 289 28.72 -1.43 18.38
CA ASP A 289 29.52 -2.58 18.80
C ASP A 289 28.83 -3.93 18.54
N SER A 290 27.70 -3.93 17.83
CA SER A 290 26.99 -5.17 17.49
C SER A 290 27.61 -5.88 16.27
N GLU A 291 27.37 -7.18 16.14
CA GLU A 291 27.81 -7.96 14.96
C GLU A 291 27.23 -7.42 13.63
N HIS A 292 26.06 -6.74 13.70
CA HIS A 292 25.38 -6.14 12.56
C HIS A 292 24.95 -4.69 12.87
N PRO A 293 25.89 -3.73 12.78
CA PRO A 293 25.61 -2.34 13.11
C PRO A 293 24.52 -1.73 12.22
N PHE A 294 23.68 -0.88 12.80
CA PHE A 294 22.78 -0.02 12.06
C PHE A 294 23.61 1.11 11.44
N THR A 295 23.74 1.14 10.12
CA THR A 295 24.63 2.05 9.38
C THR A 295 23.92 3.34 8.98
N MET A 296 24.68 4.28 8.42
CA MET A 296 24.11 5.48 7.80
C MET A 296 23.13 5.12 6.67
N ASP A 297 23.45 4.13 5.84
CA ASP A 297 22.56 3.66 4.78
C ASP A 297 21.22 3.15 5.32
N HIS A 298 21.24 2.35 6.39
CA HIS A 298 20.00 1.88 7.02
C HIS A 298 19.16 3.05 7.55
N LEU A 299 19.81 4.06 8.12
CA LEU A 299 19.16 5.28 8.63
C LEU A 299 18.51 6.09 7.51
N VAL A 300 19.26 6.38 6.43
CA VAL A 300 18.77 7.12 5.27
C VAL A 300 17.59 6.40 4.61
N ALA A 301 17.64 5.07 4.51
CA ALA A 301 16.53 4.28 3.98
C ALA A 301 15.24 4.45 4.81
N GLN A 302 15.33 4.52 6.14
CA GLN A 302 14.15 4.73 6.99
C GLN A 302 13.64 6.17 6.89
N VAL A 303 14.52 7.17 6.82
CA VAL A 303 14.13 8.56 6.57
C VAL A 303 13.37 8.69 5.25
N PHE A 304 13.92 8.09 4.20
CA PHE A 304 13.34 8.10 2.86
C PHE A 304 11.89 7.56 2.83
N VAL A 305 11.63 6.38 3.40
CA VAL A 305 10.27 5.81 3.37
C VAL A 305 9.27 6.60 4.21
N PHE A 306 9.71 7.18 5.34
CA PHE A 306 8.84 8.02 6.17
C PHE A 306 8.52 9.34 5.49
N PHE A 307 9.48 9.93 4.77
CA PHE A 307 9.25 11.12 3.96
C PHE A 307 8.16 10.85 2.90
N ILE A 308 8.35 9.80 2.09
CA ILE A 308 7.39 9.45 1.03
C ILE A 308 5.99 9.21 1.59
N ALA A 309 5.90 8.42 2.67
CA ALA A 309 4.62 8.07 3.27
C ALA A 309 3.89 9.31 3.82
N GLY A 310 4.60 10.21 4.51
CA GLY A 310 4.01 11.41 5.11
C GLY A 310 3.61 12.47 4.08
N PHE A 311 4.37 12.58 2.99
CA PHE A 311 4.17 13.56 1.93
C PHE A 311 2.97 13.23 1.03
N ASP A 312 3.02 12.11 0.30
CA ASP A 312 2.10 11.87 -0.81
C ASP A 312 0.73 11.37 -0.33
N THR A 313 0.70 10.48 0.66
CA THR A 313 -0.56 9.84 1.07
C THR A 313 -1.51 10.78 1.81
N SER A 314 -0.97 11.60 2.72
CA SER A 314 -1.73 12.59 3.48
C SER A 314 -2.26 13.70 2.57
N SER A 315 -1.45 14.18 1.63
CA SER A 315 -1.86 15.22 0.69
C SER A 315 -2.94 14.71 -0.25
N ALA A 316 -2.82 13.47 -0.74
CA ALA A 316 -3.87 12.84 -1.54
C ALA A 316 -5.20 12.69 -0.77
N ALA A 317 -5.15 12.24 0.49
CA ALA A 317 -6.34 12.10 1.33
C ALA A 317 -7.05 13.45 1.56
N MET A 318 -6.31 14.49 1.93
CA MET A 318 -6.86 15.84 2.11
C MET A 318 -7.39 16.42 0.80
N ASN A 319 -6.68 16.21 -0.31
CA ASN A 319 -7.10 16.71 -1.62
C ASN A 319 -8.45 16.12 -2.04
N PHE A 320 -8.65 14.81 -1.89
CA PHE A 320 -9.93 14.17 -2.20
C PHE A 320 -11.04 14.54 -1.20
N ALA A 321 -10.71 14.78 0.08
CA ALA A 321 -11.68 15.26 1.05
C ALA A 321 -12.20 16.65 0.65
N ILE A 322 -11.29 17.59 0.34
CA ILE A 322 -11.68 18.94 -0.13
C ILE A 322 -12.46 18.86 -1.44
N TYR A 323 -12.02 18.02 -2.39
CA TYR A 323 -12.73 17.82 -3.65
C TYR A 323 -14.19 17.38 -3.45
N GLU A 324 -14.45 16.42 -2.56
CA GLU A 324 -15.83 16.01 -2.27
C GLU A 324 -16.60 17.06 -1.48
N LEU A 325 -15.97 17.82 -0.58
CA LEU A 325 -16.62 18.93 0.11
C LEU A 325 -17.05 20.04 -0.86
N CYS A 326 -16.20 20.40 -1.83
CA CYS A 326 -16.55 21.38 -2.88
C CYS A 326 -17.76 20.94 -3.71
N LYS A 327 -17.94 19.64 -3.93
CA LYS A 327 -19.09 19.08 -4.66
C LYS A 327 -20.35 18.95 -3.80
N ASN A 328 -20.22 19.01 -2.47
CA ASN A 328 -21.33 18.79 -1.55
C ASN A 328 -21.42 19.93 -0.52
N PRO A 329 -21.95 21.12 -0.92
CA PRO A 329 -21.97 22.31 -0.05
C PRO A 329 -22.70 22.13 1.28
N SER A 330 -23.74 21.30 1.33
CA SER A 330 -24.47 21.00 2.56
C SER A 330 -23.63 20.22 3.58
N ILE A 331 -22.78 19.30 3.11
CA ILE A 331 -21.83 18.57 3.95
C ILE A 331 -20.71 19.51 4.38
N GLN A 332 -20.22 20.37 3.48
CA GLN A 332 -19.21 21.38 3.80
C GLN A 332 -19.67 22.33 4.91
N GLU A 333 -20.91 22.85 4.84
CA GLU A 333 -21.41 23.75 5.88
C GLU A 333 -21.59 23.02 7.21
N LYS A 334 -22.09 21.79 7.19
CA LYS A 334 -22.24 20.98 8.41
C LYS A 334 -20.90 20.68 9.10
N VAL A 335 -19.84 20.38 8.35
CA VAL A 335 -18.49 20.24 8.92
C VAL A 335 -18.00 21.57 9.49
N ARG A 336 -18.25 22.68 8.79
CA ARG A 336 -17.86 24.02 9.25
C ARG A 336 -18.58 24.41 10.55
N GLU A 337 -19.87 24.12 10.67
CA GLU A 337 -20.65 24.30 11.89
C GLU A 337 -20.06 23.50 13.05
N GLU A 338 -19.79 22.20 12.85
CA GLU A 338 -19.14 21.38 13.88
C GLU A 338 -17.79 21.97 14.33
N ILE A 339 -16.95 22.41 13.38
CA ILE A 339 -15.66 23.01 13.70
C ILE A 339 -15.85 24.28 14.53
N ARG A 340 -16.78 25.18 14.16
CA ARG A 340 -17.07 26.41 14.90
C ARG A 340 -17.55 26.11 16.33
N ASP A 341 -18.46 25.16 16.48
CA ASP A 341 -19.00 24.75 17.78
C ASP A 341 -17.92 24.15 18.69
N VAL A 342 -17.04 23.31 18.15
CA VAL A 342 -15.90 22.76 18.89
C VAL A 342 -14.94 23.88 19.30
N LEU A 343 -14.54 24.76 18.37
CA LEU A 343 -13.64 25.87 18.70
C LEU A 343 -14.23 26.77 19.78
N GLN A 344 -15.53 27.09 19.73
CA GLN A 344 -16.18 27.90 20.77
C GLN A 344 -16.09 27.25 22.16
N ARG A 345 -16.28 25.93 22.24
CA ARG A 345 -16.17 25.17 23.50
C ARG A 345 -14.74 25.09 24.02
N HIS A 346 -13.74 25.29 23.15
CA HIS A 346 -12.31 25.26 23.45
C HIS A 346 -11.67 26.67 23.44
N GLY A 347 -12.44 27.72 23.76
CA GLY A 347 -11.92 29.08 23.92
C GLY A 347 -11.47 29.75 22.62
N GLY A 348 -12.03 29.33 21.49
CA GLY A 348 -11.70 29.84 20.15
C GLY A 348 -10.42 29.26 19.55
N GLN A 349 -9.79 28.27 20.19
CA GLN A 349 -8.54 27.68 19.75
C GLN A 349 -8.70 26.21 19.36
N LEU A 350 -7.91 25.77 18.37
CA LEU A 350 -7.81 24.36 18.04
C LEU A 350 -6.91 23.67 19.07
N THR A 351 -7.47 22.74 19.84
CA THR A 351 -6.75 21.95 20.85
C THR A 351 -6.69 20.49 20.43
N HIS A 352 -5.75 19.73 20.99
CA HIS A 352 -5.67 18.28 20.76
C HIS A 352 -6.95 17.56 21.22
N GLU A 353 -7.51 17.99 22.34
CA GLU A 353 -8.77 17.47 22.87
C GLU A 353 -9.96 17.86 21.98
N GLY A 354 -10.01 19.09 21.47
CA GLY A 354 -11.04 19.55 20.54
C GLY A 354 -11.07 18.75 19.23
N LEU A 355 -9.92 18.40 18.67
CA LEU A 355 -9.86 17.52 17.49
C LEU A 355 -10.56 16.18 17.70
N ALA A 356 -10.43 15.58 18.89
CA ALA A 356 -11.06 14.30 19.21
C ALA A 356 -12.60 14.39 19.29
N GLU A 357 -13.15 15.60 19.38
CA GLU A 357 -14.59 15.85 19.44
C GLU A 357 -15.24 16.09 18.08
N MET A 358 -14.45 16.30 17.02
CA MET A 358 -14.91 16.57 15.65
C MET A 358 -15.35 15.28 14.94
N LYS A 359 -16.50 14.74 15.35
CA LYS A 359 -17.01 13.43 14.90
C LYS A 359 -17.44 13.43 13.44
N TYR A 360 -18.10 14.48 12.98
CA TYR A 360 -18.58 14.59 11.61
C TYR A 360 -17.43 14.83 10.64
N MET A 361 -16.42 15.63 11.02
CA MET A 361 -15.17 15.73 10.28
C MET A 361 -14.49 14.37 10.12
N GLN A 362 -14.41 13.56 11.19
CA GLN A 362 -13.87 12.19 11.11
C GLN A 362 -14.67 11.32 10.13
N GLN A 363 -16.01 11.41 10.13
CA GLN A 363 -16.84 10.67 9.16
C GLN A 363 -16.56 11.08 7.71
N VAL A 364 -16.34 12.37 7.45
CA VAL A 364 -15.96 12.85 6.11
C VAL A 364 -14.60 12.29 5.69
N LEU A 365 -13.62 12.26 6.59
CA LEU A 365 -12.33 11.65 6.32
C LEU A 365 -12.44 10.13 6.07
N ASP A 366 -13.21 9.42 6.89
CA ASP A 366 -13.45 7.98 6.73
C ASP A 366 -14.14 7.65 5.40
N GLU A 367 -15.15 8.42 5.01
CA GLU A 367 -15.85 8.24 3.73
C GLU A 367 -14.96 8.59 2.54
N THR A 368 -14.13 9.63 2.67
CA THR A 368 -13.11 9.97 1.68
C THR A 368 -12.15 8.82 1.47
N LEU A 369 -11.59 8.24 2.55
CA LEU A 369 -10.66 7.11 2.47
C LEU A 369 -11.34 5.82 1.99
N ARG A 370 -12.64 5.65 2.22
CA ARG A 370 -13.43 4.54 1.66
C ARG A 370 -13.56 4.63 0.14
N ILE A 371 -13.70 5.84 -0.40
CA ILE A 371 -13.87 6.08 -1.85
C ILE A 371 -12.51 6.17 -2.55
N TYR A 372 -11.56 6.88 -1.95
CA TYR A 372 -10.25 7.25 -2.49
C TYR A 372 -9.11 6.81 -1.56
N PRO A 373 -8.90 5.49 -1.36
CA PRO A 373 -7.79 5.01 -0.54
C PRO A 373 -6.45 5.31 -1.23
N PRO A 374 -5.50 6.06 -0.61
CA PRO A 374 -4.18 6.30 -1.21
C PRO A 374 -3.43 4.98 -1.48
N GLY A 375 -3.49 4.05 -0.52
CA GLY A 375 -3.03 2.68 -0.68
C GLY A 375 -4.08 1.81 -1.36
N THR A 376 -3.94 1.57 -2.67
CA THR A 376 -4.97 0.87 -3.46
C THR A 376 -4.94 -0.66 -3.33
N THR A 377 -3.82 -1.23 -2.88
CA THR A 377 -3.62 -2.68 -2.79
C THR A 377 -2.76 -3.07 -1.59
N LEU A 378 -3.06 -4.22 -0.98
CA LEU A 378 -2.21 -4.84 0.03
C LEU A 378 -1.63 -6.14 -0.53
N SER A 379 -0.32 -6.16 -0.74
CA SER A 379 0.39 -7.33 -1.28
C SER A 379 1.06 -8.13 -0.16
N ARG A 380 1.06 -9.46 -0.30
CA ARG A 380 1.79 -10.39 0.55
C ARG A 380 2.42 -11.50 -0.28
N VAL A 381 3.57 -12.00 0.18
CA VAL A 381 4.24 -13.18 -0.37
C VAL A 381 4.04 -14.34 0.59
N CYS A 382 3.64 -15.49 0.03
CA CYS A 382 3.55 -16.73 0.78
C CYS A 382 4.96 -17.35 0.89
N VAL A 383 5.58 -17.26 2.07
CA VAL A 383 6.98 -17.67 2.29
C VAL A 383 7.13 -19.16 2.61
N LYS A 384 6.02 -19.86 2.87
CA LYS A 384 5.96 -21.29 3.19
C LYS A 384 4.69 -21.87 2.59
N ASP A 385 4.70 -23.16 2.27
CA ASP A 385 3.51 -23.85 1.76
C ASP A 385 2.30 -23.62 2.67
N TYR A 386 1.25 -23.01 2.12
CA TYR A 386 0.04 -22.67 2.84
C TYR A 386 -1.17 -23.33 2.21
N LYS A 387 -1.95 -24.03 3.02
CA LYS A 387 -3.22 -24.63 2.61
C LYS A 387 -4.34 -23.65 2.88
N LEU A 388 -4.86 -23.04 1.81
CA LEU A 388 -6.06 -22.21 1.88
C LEU A 388 -7.21 -23.01 2.51
N ARG A 389 -7.98 -22.38 3.39
CA ARG A 389 -9.16 -23.02 3.98
C ARG A 389 -10.11 -23.46 2.87
N ASP A 390 -10.47 -24.73 2.85
CA ASP A 390 -11.52 -25.23 1.98
C ASP A 390 -12.89 -24.97 2.63
N LYS A 391 -13.34 -23.72 2.57
CA LYS A 391 -14.74 -23.36 2.86
C LYS A 391 -15.57 -23.23 1.58
N SER A 392 -15.09 -23.79 0.47
CA SER A 392 -15.90 -23.92 -0.76
C SER A 392 -16.95 -25.02 -0.61
N LYS A 393 -16.77 -25.92 0.37
CA LYS A 393 -17.77 -26.87 0.84
C LYS A 393 -18.43 -26.35 2.12
N VAL A 394 -19.45 -25.50 1.97
CA VAL A 394 -20.40 -25.29 3.08
C VAL A 394 -21.19 -26.59 3.26
N GLY A 395 -21.23 -27.08 4.49
CA GLY A 395 -21.93 -28.30 4.88
C GLY A 395 -23.42 -28.25 4.58
N LEU A 396 -23.87 -29.14 3.70
CA LEU A 396 -25.15 -29.87 3.71
C LEU A 396 -25.11 -30.87 2.54
N ALA A 397 -24.60 -30.44 1.38
CA ALA A 397 -24.51 -31.26 0.17
C ALA A 397 -23.61 -32.51 0.31
N ALA A 398 -22.51 -32.41 1.07
CA ALA A 398 -21.62 -33.56 1.35
C ALA A 398 -22.21 -34.56 2.37
N ILE A 399 -23.16 -34.13 3.20
CA ILE A 399 -23.94 -35.01 4.08
C ILE A 399 -25.07 -35.67 3.27
N LEU A 400 -25.77 -34.90 2.44
CA LEU A 400 -26.85 -35.37 1.57
C LEU A 400 -26.40 -36.38 0.50
N SER A 401 -25.13 -36.34 0.06
CA SER A 401 -24.62 -37.31 -0.92
C SER A 401 -24.23 -38.67 -0.33
N ARG A 402 -24.14 -38.79 1.00
CA ARG A 402 -23.72 -40.02 1.71
C ARG A 402 -24.83 -40.62 2.58
N PHE A 403 -25.94 -39.91 2.75
CA PHE A 403 -27.03 -40.31 3.63
C PHE A 403 -28.37 -40.05 2.96
N ARG A 404 -29.27 -41.04 3.04
CA ARG A 404 -30.68 -40.88 2.72
C ARG A 404 -31.37 -40.28 3.95
N LEU A 405 -31.80 -39.03 3.85
CA LEU A 405 -32.46 -38.33 4.94
C LEU A 405 -33.98 -38.52 4.85
N LYS A 406 -34.63 -38.91 5.95
CA LYS A 406 -36.08 -38.91 6.11
C LYS A 406 -36.46 -38.03 7.30
N ILE A 407 -37.51 -37.22 7.16
CA ILE A 407 -38.06 -36.47 8.30
C ILE A 407 -38.56 -37.48 9.32
N SER A 408 -38.08 -37.37 10.56
CA SER A 408 -38.53 -38.23 11.65
C SER A 408 -40.01 -37.97 11.94
N PRO A 409 -40.83 -38.99 12.24
CA PRO A 409 -42.20 -38.82 12.74
C PRO A 409 -42.31 -37.92 13.96
N SER A 410 -41.21 -37.73 14.70
CA SER A 410 -41.09 -36.82 15.85
C SER A 410 -41.20 -35.33 15.48
N THR A 411 -41.05 -34.98 14.20
CA THR A 411 -41.15 -33.60 13.73
C THR A 411 -42.62 -33.18 13.63
N ARG A 412 -43.01 -32.13 14.36
CA ARG A 412 -44.35 -31.53 14.25
C ARG A 412 -44.43 -30.67 12.98
N LEU A 413 -45.33 -31.04 12.08
CA LEU A 413 -45.68 -30.29 10.86
C LEU A 413 -46.93 -29.43 11.14
N PRO A 414 -47.11 -28.24 10.53
CA PRO A 414 -46.58 -27.84 9.22
C PRO A 414 -45.37 -26.88 9.23
N LEU A 415 -44.49 -27.05 8.25
CA LEU A 415 -43.39 -26.12 7.92
C LEU A 415 -43.97 -24.89 7.20
N ARG A 416 -43.62 -23.67 7.65
CA ARG A 416 -43.98 -22.44 6.93
C ARG A 416 -42.84 -22.07 5.96
N LEU A 417 -43.18 -21.89 4.68
CA LEU A 417 -42.28 -21.33 3.68
C LEU A 417 -42.31 -19.80 3.80
N ASP A 418 -41.14 -19.19 3.91
CA ASP A 418 -40.98 -17.73 3.89
C ASP A 418 -40.59 -17.34 2.46
N GLU A 419 -41.49 -16.68 1.73
CA GLU A 419 -41.34 -16.47 0.27
C GLU A 419 -40.19 -15.51 -0.11
N GLY A 420 -39.54 -14.86 0.86
CA GLY A 420 -38.42 -13.95 0.62
C GLY A 420 -37.02 -14.58 0.64
N VAL A 421 -36.88 -15.82 1.13
CA VAL A 421 -35.60 -16.54 1.22
C VAL A 421 -35.89 -18.04 1.10
N LEU A 422 -35.14 -18.78 0.27
CA LEU A 422 -35.18 -20.26 0.25
C LEU A 422 -34.61 -20.84 1.56
N MET A 423 -35.30 -20.59 2.67
CA MET A 423 -34.96 -21.00 4.02
C MET A 423 -36.23 -21.50 4.70
N ILE A 424 -36.27 -22.80 4.99
CA ILE A 424 -37.31 -23.41 5.81
C ILE A 424 -36.99 -23.06 7.26
N LYS A 425 -37.76 -22.16 7.88
CA LYS A 425 -37.68 -21.92 9.33
C LYS A 425 -38.71 -22.80 10.04
N THR A 426 -38.24 -23.62 10.95
CA THR A 426 -39.08 -24.29 11.97
C THR A 426 -38.93 -23.52 13.28
N LEU A 427 -40.04 -23.15 13.92
CA LEU A 427 -40.01 -22.65 15.29
C LEU A 427 -39.72 -23.78 16.31
N ASP A 428 -39.87 -25.04 15.88
CA ASP A 428 -39.57 -26.26 16.63
C ASP A 428 -38.34 -27.00 16.06
N THR A 429 -37.72 -27.88 16.85
CA THR A 429 -36.56 -28.68 16.42
C THR A 429 -36.94 -29.67 15.31
N LEU A 430 -36.25 -29.61 14.16
CA LEU A 430 -36.40 -30.54 13.05
C LEU A 430 -35.62 -31.83 13.34
N TYR A 431 -36.32 -32.95 13.54
CA TYR A 431 -35.68 -34.25 13.75
C TYR A 431 -35.58 -34.99 12.41
N ILE A 432 -34.35 -35.29 11.98
CA ILE A 432 -34.07 -36.00 10.73
C ILE A 432 -33.42 -37.34 11.05
N ASN A 433 -33.93 -38.41 10.47
CA ASN A 433 -33.27 -39.71 10.46
C ASN A 433 -32.35 -39.78 9.24
N ALA A 434 -31.06 -40.05 9.49
CA ALA A 434 -30.06 -40.21 8.44
C ALA A 434 -29.68 -41.70 8.33
N GLU A 435 -30.09 -42.35 7.24
CA GLU A 435 -29.61 -43.68 6.88
C GLU A 435 -28.41 -43.52 5.96
N LYS A 436 -27.27 -44.14 6.29
CA LYS A 436 -26.09 -44.10 5.42
C LYS A 436 -26.42 -44.87 4.13
N ILE A 437 -26.15 -44.26 2.97
CA ILE A 437 -26.29 -44.93 1.66
C ILE A 437 -25.16 -45.94 1.49
#